data_AF-A0A958RVJ2-F1
#
_entry.id   AF-A0A958RVJ2-F1
#
_cell.length_a   1.000
_cell.length_b   1.000
_cell.length_c   1.000
_cell.angle_alpha   90.00
_cell.angle_beta   90.00
_cell.angle_gamma   90.00
#
_symmetry.space_group_name_H-M   'P 1'
#
loop_
_entity.id
_entity.type
_entity.pdbx_description
1 polymer ?
#
loop_
_entity_poly.entity_id
_entity_poly.type
_entity_poly.pdbx_seq_one_letter_code
_entity_poly.pdbx_strand_id
1 'polypeptide(L)'
;MRNPLGSFLSVVTVVGVMLTVVIAKMEVRRLGYSVYRLSQNERLLQDQSRKKTMKFAQLTRPERIENYAQARLELKRAHQGQVIQLVSGRLAFKH
;
A
#
# COMPACT_ATOMS: atom_id res chain seq x y z
N MET A 1 -3.34 -22.27 -65.55
CA MET A 1 -2.30 -21.26 -65.26
C MET A 1 -2.33 -21.00 -63.75
N ARG A 2 -1.27 -21.34 -63.00
CA ARG A 2 -1.26 -21.20 -61.52
C ARG A 2 -1.10 -19.71 -61.19
N ASN A 3 -2.06 -19.10 -60.50
CA ASN A 3 -2.02 -17.67 -60.16
C ASN A 3 -0.89 -17.39 -59.15
N PRO A 4 0.23 -16.78 -59.57
CA PRO A 4 1.41 -16.62 -58.72
C PRO A 4 1.12 -15.73 -57.49
N LEU A 5 0.22 -14.76 -57.66
CA LEU A 5 -0.23 -13.86 -56.60
C LEU A 5 -0.93 -14.59 -55.45
N GLY A 6 -1.77 -15.59 -55.77
CA GLY A 6 -2.49 -16.38 -54.78
C GLY A 6 -1.56 -17.28 -53.95
N SER A 7 -0.55 -17.88 -54.60
CA SER A 7 0.48 -18.64 -53.90
C SER A 7 1.32 -17.76 -52.97
N PHE A 8 1.67 -16.54 -53.40
CA PHE A 8 2.41 -15.58 -52.58
C PHE A 8 1.59 -15.12 -51.36
N LEU A 9 0.34 -14.70 -51.54
CA LEU A 9 -0.53 -14.27 -50.44
C LEU A 9 -0.74 -15.36 -49.40
N SER A 10 -0.91 -16.62 -49.84
CA SER A 10 -1.08 -17.77 -48.96
C SER A 10 0.14 -17.95 -48.04
N VAL A 11 1.36 -17.91 -48.60
CA VAL A 11 2.59 -18.02 -47.82
C VAL A 11 2.73 -16.87 -46.83
N VAL A 12 2.49 -15.63 -47.28
CA VAL A 12 2.53 -14.44 -46.40
C VAL A 12 1.52 -14.56 -45.26
N THR A 13 0.33 -15.05 -45.54
CA THR A 13 -0.73 -15.23 -44.54
C THR A 13 -0.32 -16.26 -43.50
N VAL A 14 0.17 -17.42 -43.93
CA VAL A 14 0.62 -18.48 -43.03
C VAL A 14 1.77 -18.00 -42.14
N VAL A 15 2.78 -17.35 -42.72
CA VAL A 15 3.93 -16.82 -41.97
C VAL A 15 3.48 -15.71 -41.00
N GLY A 16 2.61 -14.81 -41.45
CA GLY A 16 2.07 -13.73 -40.62
C GLY A 16 1.29 -14.24 -39.42
N VAL A 17 0.44 -15.25 -39.61
CA VAL A 17 -0.27 -15.93 -38.51
C VAL A 17 0.73 -16.59 -37.55
N MET A 18 1.72 -17.31 -38.08
CA MET A 18 2.74 -17.97 -37.26
C MET A 18 3.50 -16.98 -36.36
N LEU A 19 3.93 -15.85 -36.94
CA LEU A 19 4.61 -14.79 -36.20
C LEU A 19 3.71 -14.15 -35.15
N THR A 20 2.44 -13.90 -35.50
CA THR A 20 1.45 -13.34 -34.56
C THR A 20 1.26 -14.25 -33.35
N VAL A 21 1.17 -15.57 -33.55
CA VAL A 21 1.04 -16.56 -32.47
C VAL A 21 2.28 -16.55 -31.56
N VAL A 22 3.48 -16.46 -32.14
CA VAL A 22 4.72 -16.40 -31.36
C VAL A 22 4.78 -15.11 -30.52
N ILE A 23 4.46 -13.97 -31.12
CA ILE A 23 4.42 -12.68 -30.42
C ILE A 23 3.41 -12.74 -29.27
N ALA A 24 2.20 -13.22 -29.50
CA ALA A 24 1.18 -13.36 -28.47
C ALA A 24 1.67 -14.23 -27.30
N LYS A 25 2.32 -15.37 -27.58
CA LYS A 25 2.91 -16.22 -26.53
C LYS A 25 4.01 -15.52 -25.74
N MET A 26 4.86 -14.75 -26.42
CA MET A 26 5.91 -13.95 -25.76
C MET A 26 5.32 -12.87 -24.87
N GLU A 27 4.25 -12.19 -25.32
CA GLU A 27 3.57 -11.14 -24.54
C GLU A 27 2.95 -11.69 -23.26
N VAL A 28 2.25 -12.82 -23.33
CA VAL A 28 1.66 -13.49 -22.17
C VAL A 28 2.73 -13.80 -21.13
N ARG A 29 3.88 -14.34 -21.57
CA ARG A 29 5.00 -14.66 -20.67
C ARG A 29 5.61 -13.40 -20.05
N ARG A 30 5.80 -12.34 -20.84
CA ARG A 30 6.31 -11.04 -20.37
C ARG A 30 5.39 -10.45 -19.30
N LEU A 31 4.08 -10.42 -19.57
CA LEU A 31 3.07 -9.93 -18.64
C LEU A 31 3.04 -10.77 -17.35
N GLY A 32 3.13 -12.09 -17.45
CA GLY A 32 3.20 -12.98 -16.29
C GLY A 32 4.36 -12.63 -15.36
N TYR A 33 5.56 -12.37 -15.92
CA TYR A 33 6.70 -11.94 -15.11
C TYR A 33 6.51 -10.56 -14.47
N SER A 34 5.91 -9.61 -15.20
CA SER A 34 5.60 -8.28 -14.67
C SER A 34 4.61 -8.35 -13.51
N VAL A 35 3.53 -9.12 -13.65
CA VAL A 35 2.52 -9.31 -12.60
C VAL A 35 3.12 -9.99 -11.38
N TYR A 36 3.93 -11.03 -11.58
CA TYR A 36 4.61 -11.70 -10.46
C TYR A 36 5.50 -10.74 -9.67
N ARG A 37 6.33 -9.95 -10.37
CA ARG A 37 7.18 -8.93 -9.73
C ARG A 37 6.35 -7.86 -9.02
N LEU A 38 5.27 -7.40 -9.64
CA LEU A 38 4.38 -6.40 -9.05
C LEU A 38 3.72 -6.92 -7.77
N SER A 39 3.24 -8.17 -7.78
CA SER A 39 2.64 -8.80 -6.59
C SER A 39 3.63 -8.93 -5.43
N GLN A 40 4.88 -9.29 -5.71
CA GLN A 40 5.92 -9.33 -4.67
C GLN A 40 6.19 -7.95 -4.07
N ASN A 41 6.29 -6.91 -4.91
CA ASN A 41 6.50 -5.54 -4.46
C ASN A 41 5.31 -5.02 -3.64
N GLU A 42 4.10 -5.32 -4.08
CA GLU A 42 2.88 -4.95 -3.36
C GLU A 42 2.86 -5.56 -1.95
N ARG A 43 3.17 -6.86 -1.83
CA ARG A 43 3.26 -7.53 -0.52
C ARG A 43 4.30 -6.88 0.38
N LEU A 44 5.49 -6.57 -0.14
CA LEU A 44 6.55 -5.89 0.62
C LEU A 44 6.09 -4.51 1.10
N LEU A 45 5.42 -3.73 0.25
CA LEU A 45 4.90 -2.41 0.62
C LEU A 45 3.78 -2.50 1.66
N GLN A 46 2.87 -3.47 1.53
CA GLN A 46 1.82 -3.72 2.53
C GLN A 46 2.42 -4.09 3.89
N ASP A 47 3.44 -4.96 3.92
CA ASP A 47 4.13 -5.33 5.16
C ASP A 47 4.86 -4.15 5.79
N GLN A 48 5.52 -3.31 4.99
CA GLN A 48 6.14 -2.09 5.49
C GLN A 48 5.11 -1.12 6.08
N SER A 49 3.97 -0.96 5.42
CA SER A 49 2.85 -0.14 5.91
C SER A 49 2.34 -0.67 7.25
N ARG A 50 2.04 -1.98 7.33
CA ARG A 50 1.62 -2.64 8.59
C ARG A 50 2.63 -2.44 9.72
N LYS A 51 3.93 -2.63 9.45
CA LYS A 51 4.99 -2.40 10.44
C LYS A 51 5.03 -0.95 10.92
N LYS A 52 4.90 0.02 10.01
CA LYS A 52 4.85 1.46 10.36
C LYS A 52 3.63 1.78 11.21
N THR A 53 2.45 1.28 10.83
CA THR A 53 1.22 1.46 11.61
C THR A 53 1.33 0.83 12.99
N MET A 54 1.89 -0.38 13.11
CA MET A 54 2.14 -1.01 14.40
C MET A 54 3.11 -0.20 15.27
N LYS A 55 4.22 0.30 14.69
CA LYS A 55 5.16 1.17 15.42
C LYS A 55 4.50 2.46 15.88
N PHE A 56 3.72 3.10 15.01
CA PHE A 56 2.95 4.29 15.37
C PHE A 56 1.98 3.99 16.50
N ALA A 57 1.19 2.92 16.39
CA ALA A 57 0.28 2.49 17.46
C ALA A 57 1.02 2.22 18.78
N GLN A 58 2.21 1.61 18.75
CA GLN A 58 3.03 1.40 19.95
C GLN A 58 3.53 2.72 20.56
N LEU A 59 3.89 3.71 19.73
CA LEU A 59 4.35 5.02 20.18
C LEU A 59 3.19 5.88 20.72
N THR A 60 2.04 5.82 20.07
CA THR A 60 0.83 6.63 20.36
C THR A 60 -0.14 5.89 21.28
N ARG A 61 0.27 4.77 21.88
CA ARG A 61 -0.56 4.05 22.86
C ARG A 61 -0.98 5.04 23.97
N PRO A 62 -2.28 5.13 24.31
CA PRO A 62 -2.78 6.05 25.32
C PRO A 62 -2.01 5.98 26.63
N GLU A 63 -1.62 4.77 27.06
CA GLU A 63 -0.79 4.52 28.24
C GLU A 63 0.56 5.25 28.20
N ARG A 64 1.21 5.32 27.03
CA ARG A 64 2.49 6.05 26.89
C ARG A 64 2.31 7.54 26.81
N ILE A 65 1.23 8.00 26.18
CA ILE A 65 0.85 9.43 26.16
C ILE A 65 0.54 9.88 27.59
N GLU A 66 -0.20 9.07 28.34
CA GLU A 66 -0.55 9.30 29.74
C GLU A 66 0.70 9.31 30.62
N ASN A 67 1.60 8.34 30.46
CA ASN A 67 2.88 8.30 31.18
C ASN A 67 3.79 9.49 30.82
N TYR A 68 3.83 9.91 29.55
CA TYR A 68 4.61 11.08 29.13
C TYR A 68 4.02 12.38 29.68
N ALA A 69 2.69 12.52 29.68
CA ALA A 69 1.99 13.65 30.28
C ALA A 69 2.19 13.69 31.80
N GLN A 70 2.16 12.55 32.48
CA GLN A 70 2.44 12.47 33.91
C GLN A 70 3.91 12.81 34.22
N ALA A 71 4.86 12.27 33.45
CA ALA A 71 6.29 12.42 33.74
C ALA A 71 6.87 13.78 33.33
N ARG A 72 6.41 14.38 32.23
CA ARG A 72 7.01 15.58 31.63
C ARG A 72 6.18 16.84 31.84
N LEU A 73 4.88 16.69 32.13
CA LEU A 73 3.93 17.78 32.29
C LEU A 73 3.21 17.74 33.66
N GLU A 74 3.56 16.79 34.53
CA GLU A 74 2.99 16.61 35.88
C GLU A 74 1.45 16.52 35.90
N LEU A 75 0.85 16.13 34.78
CA LEU A 75 -0.61 16.04 34.63
C LEU A 75 -1.15 14.83 35.41
N LYS A 76 -2.04 15.08 36.37
CA LYS A 76 -2.73 14.03 37.14
C LYS A 76 -3.81 13.32 36.30
N ARG A 77 -4.04 12.04 36.59
CA ARG A 77 -5.07 11.22 35.94
C ARG A 77 -6.47 11.83 36.16
N ALA A 78 -7.19 12.09 35.07
CA ALA A 78 -8.52 12.68 35.13
C ALA A 78 -9.50 11.75 35.87
N HIS A 79 -10.24 12.27 36.84
CA HIS A 79 -11.26 11.52 37.58
C HIS A 79 -12.65 11.74 36.98
N GLN A 80 -13.51 10.72 37.00
CA GLN A 80 -14.91 10.88 36.62
C GLN A 80 -15.57 11.95 37.51
N GLY A 81 -16.18 12.96 36.91
CA GLY A 81 -16.80 14.09 37.61
C GLY A 81 -15.91 15.35 37.75
N GLN A 82 -14.68 15.33 37.24
CA GLN A 82 -13.78 16.49 37.30
C GLN A 82 -14.26 17.64 36.38
N VAL A 83 -14.58 18.80 36.97
CA VAL A 83 -14.96 20.01 36.23
C VAL A 83 -13.71 20.84 35.91
N ILE A 84 -13.35 20.94 34.63
CA ILE A 84 -12.22 21.76 34.18
C ILE A 84 -12.74 23.18 33.93
N GLN A 85 -12.40 24.11 34.81
CA GLN A 85 -12.74 25.52 34.64
C GLN A 85 -11.60 26.22 33.90
N LEU A 86 -11.74 26.40 32.58
CA LEU A 86 -10.83 27.20 31.76
C LEU A 86 -11.07 28.69 32.05
N VAL A 87 -10.45 29.20 33.11
CA VAL A 87 -10.33 30.65 33.33
C VAL A 87 -9.08 31.10 32.59
N SER A 88 -9.25 32.04 31.65
CA SER A 88 -8.22 32.60 30.79
C SER A 88 -6.84 32.68 31.49
N GLY A 89 -5.97 31.70 31.20
CA GLY A 89 -4.58 31.67 31.66
C GLY A 89 -4.23 30.98 32.99
N ARG A 90 -5.17 30.48 33.81
CA ARG A 90 -4.81 29.68 35.02
C ARG A 90 -5.75 28.50 35.26
N LEU A 91 -5.17 27.29 35.21
CA LEU A 91 -5.84 26.04 35.57
C LEU A 91 -6.05 26.01 37.09
N ALA A 92 -7.30 26.16 37.53
CA ALA A 92 -7.69 25.94 38.93
C ALA A 92 -8.37 24.56 39.03
N PHE A 93 -7.79 23.66 39.82
CA PHE A 93 -8.37 22.36 40.14
C PHE A 93 -9.20 22.50 41.42
N LYS A 94 -10.52 22.27 41.34
CA LYS A 94 -11.40 22.22 42.51
C LYS A 94 -11.87 20.77 42.70
N HIS A 95 -11.63 20.23 43.89
CA HIS A 95 -12.07 18.91 44.35
C HIS A 95 -13.55 18.89 44.68
#